data_AF-A0A382UTR6-F1
#
_entry.id   AF-A0A382UTR6-F1
#
_cell.length_a   1.000
_cell.length_b   1.000
_cell.length_c   1.000
_cell.angle_alpha   90.00
_cell.angle_beta   90.00
_cell.angle_gamma   90.00
#
_symmetry.space_group_name_H-M   'P 1'
#
loop_
_entity.id
_entity.type
_entity.pdbx_description
1 polymer ?
#
loop_
_entity_poly.entity_id
_entity_poly.type
_entity_poly.pdbx_seq_one_letter_code
_entity_poly.pdbx_strand_id
1 'polypeptide(L)'
;MIHRAKVQYSNSATGEIQAIIPSVTSQTGTVPVTMWGREIHAANSKWLVPDVGDTIVVCREDEDYTNVFWINTTVPPDPPYTFVDTPGVDGDKTAHFGTMLQVET
;
A
#
# COMPACT_ATOMS: atom_id res chain seq x y z
N MET A 1 17.82 -4.55 4.12
CA MET A 1 17.99 -4.53 2.64
C MET A 1 16.69 -4.08 2.01
N ILE A 2 16.74 -3.25 0.97
CA ILE A 2 15.56 -2.65 0.32
C ILE A 2 15.17 -3.46 -0.91
N HIS A 3 13.87 -3.73 -1.07
CA HIS A 3 13.31 -4.55 -2.14
C HIS A 3 12.08 -3.88 -2.77
N ARG A 4 11.86 -4.17 -4.05
CA ARG A 4 10.58 -3.94 -4.70
C ARG A 4 9.65 -5.12 -4.44
N ALA A 5 8.43 -4.85 -4.02
CA ALA A 5 7.42 -5.86 -3.73
C ALA A 5 6.11 -5.57 -4.46
N LYS A 6 5.31 -6.61 -4.67
CA LYS A 6 3.96 -6.52 -5.21
C LYS A 6 2.96 -6.84 -4.10
N VAL A 7 1.97 -6.00 -3.90
CA VAL A 7 0.92 -6.24 -2.91
C VAL A 7 0.01 -7.36 -3.40
N GLN A 8 -0.16 -8.39 -2.58
CA GLN A 8 -1.00 -9.54 -2.87
C GLN A 8 -2.31 -9.52 -2.08
N TYR A 9 -2.29 -8.93 -0.89
CA TYR A 9 -3.48 -8.71 -0.06
C TYR A 9 -3.29 -7.42 0.74
N SER A 10 -4.38 -6.66 0.89
CA SER A 10 -4.45 -5.49 1.75
C SER A 10 -5.83 -5.38 2.38
N ASN A 11 -5.92 -4.80 3.58
CA ASN A 11 -7.17 -4.59 4.28
C ASN A 11 -7.16 -3.25 5.02
N SER A 12 -8.04 -2.33 4.62
CA SER A 12 -8.11 -0.98 5.19
C SER A 12 -8.79 -0.92 6.56
N ALA A 13 -9.53 -1.95 6.96
CA ALA A 13 -10.12 -2.04 8.29
C ALA A 13 -9.11 -2.52 9.34
N THR A 14 -8.22 -3.46 8.96
CA THR A 14 -7.25 -4.07 9.89
C THR A 14 -5.83 -3.54 9.73
N GLY A 15 -5.49 -2.94 8.59
CA GLY A 15 -4.14 -2.47 8.26
C GLY A 15 -3.21 -3.57 7.75
N GLU A 16 -3.70 -4.79 7.61
CA GLU A 16 -2.92 -5.92 7.12
C GLU A 16 -2.48 -5.72 5.67
N ILE A 17 -1.24 -6.10 5.38
CA ILE A 17 -0.69 -6.13 4.03
C ILE A 17 0.14 -7.42 3.90
N GLN A 18 -0.07 -8.15 2.82
CA GLN A 18 0.79 -9.25 2.40
C GLN A 18 1.40 -8.88 1.05
N ALA A 19 2.72 -9.02 0.93
CA ALA A 19 3.44 -8.65 -0.27
C ALA A 19 4.29 -9.80 -0.79
N ILE A 20 4.38 -9.91 -2.10
CA ILE A 20 5.31 -10.80 -2.79
C ILE A 20 6.59 -10.00 -3.03
N ILE A 21 7.74 -10.54 -2.65
CA ILE A 21 9.04 -9.98 -2.99
C ILE A 21 9.66 -10.92 -4.03
N PRO A 22 9.53 -10.66 -5.35
CA PRO A 22 9.83 -11.65 -6.38
C PRO A 22 11.26 -12.20 -6.32
N SER A 23 12.22 -11.37 -5.88
CA SER A 23 13.63 -11.76 -5.73
C SER A 23 13.91 -12.67 -4.52
N VAL A 24 12.91 -12.92 -3.67
CA VAL A 24 13.06 -13.62 -2.38
C VAL A 24 12.07 -14.77 -2.26
N THR A 25 10.79 -14.48 -2.46
CA THR A 25 9.68 -15.39 -2.18
C THR A 25 9.16 -16.11 -3.42
N SER A 26 9.84 -15.98 -4.56
CA SER A 26 9.34 -16.34 -5.90
C SER A 26 8.08 -15.54 -6.30
N GLN A 27 7.32 -16.00 -7.29
CA GLN A 27 6.13 -15.28 -7.77
C GLN A 27 4.86 -15.52 -6.94
N THR A 28 4.89 -16.46 -5.99
CA THR A 28 3.69 -16.89 -5.25
C THR A 28 3.83 -16.81 -3.74
N GLY A 29 5.05 -16.78 -3.19
CA GLY A 29 5.25 -16.66 -1.75
C GLY A 29 5.00 -15.23 -1.27
N THR A 30 4.28 -15.09 -0.17
CA THR A 30 3.97 -13.80 0.45
C THR A 30 4.68 -13.64 1.79
N VAL A 31 5.07 -12.40 2.10
CA VAL A 31 5.54 -11.99 3.42
C VAL A 31 4.58 -10.96 4.01
N PRO A 32 4.31 -11.03 5.32
CA PRO A 32 3.53 -10.01 6.01
C PRO A 32 4.36 -8.72 6.11
N VAL A 33 3.72 -7.58 5.86
CA VAL A 33 4.30 -6.27 6.15
C VAL A 33 3.88 -5.85 7.55
N THR A 34 4.83 -5.40 8.35
CA THR A 34 4.60 -5.00 9.75
C THR A 34 3.71 -3.76 9.85
N MET A 35 3.10 -3.58 11.02
CA MET A 35 2.29 -2.40 11.35
C MET A 35 3.10 -1.30 12.05
N TRP A 36 4.41 -1.50 12.27
CA TRP A 36 5.22 -0.56 13.03
C TRP A 36 5.34 0.79 12.32
N GLY A 37 5.13 1.86 13.07
CA GLY A 37 5.16 3.23 12.55
C GLY A 37 4.02 3.57 11.58
N ARG A 38 3.01 2.69 11.45
CA ARG A 38 1.80 2.94 10.67
C ARG A 38 0.68 3.33 11.62
N GLU A 39 -0.18 4.24 11.18
CA GLU A 39 -1.31 4.72 11.96
C GLU A 39 -2.61 4.71 11.14
N ILE A 40 -3.71 4.67 11.87
CA ILE A 40 -5.04 4.83 11.30
C ILE A 40 -5.21 6.29 10.91
N HIS A 41 -5.76 6.54 9.73
CA HIS A 41 -5.99 7.87 9.23
C HIS A 41 -7.05 8.59 10.07
N ALA A 42 -6.70 9.75 10.64
CA ALA A 42 -7.52 10.48 11.60
C ALA A 42 -8.90 10.88 11.03
N ALA A 43 -8.98 11.17 9.74
CA ALA A 43 -10.21 11.66 9.11
C ALA A 43 -11.31 10.61 8.86
N ASN A 44 -10.98 9.31 8.75
CA ASN A 44 -11.93 8.27 8.36
C ASN A 44 -11.83 6.97 9.15
N SER A 45 -10.95 6.92 10.17
CA SER A 45 -10.72 5.74 11.01
C SER A 45 -10.35 4.47 10.24
N LYS A 46 -9.79 4.60 9.02
CA LYS A 46 -9.26 3.47 8.21
C LYS A 46 -7.74 3.50 8.15
N TRP A 47 -7.13 2.32 8.01
CA TRP A 47 -5.70 2.20 7.76
C TRP A 47 -5.35 2.62 6.35
N LEU A 48 -4.24 3.34 6.21
CA LEU A 48 -3.62 3.55 4.92
C LEU A 48 -2.90 2.27 4.50
N VAL A 49 -3.39 1.66 3.42
CA VAL A 49 -2.84 0.46 2.79
C VAL A 49 -2.77 0.68 1.28
N PRO A 50 -1.77 0.11 0.59
CA PRO A 50 -1.72 0.09 -0.86
C PRO A 50 -2.73 -0.91 -1.45
N ASP A 51 -2.96 -0.83 -2.75
CA ASP A 51 -3.92 -1.72 -3.41
C ASP A 51 -3.31 -3.06 -3.75
N VAL A 52 -4.15 -4.09 -3.82
CA VAL A 52 -3.73 -5.38 -4.36
C VAL A 52 -3.30 -5.19 -5.81
N GLY A 53 -2.08 -5.59 -6.14
CA GLY A 53 -1.46 -5.38 -7.43
C GLY A 53 -0.41 -4.28 -7.46
N ASP A 54 -0.44 -3.34 -6.50
CA ASP A 54 0.49 -2.22 -6.45
C ASP A 54 1.93 -2.68 -6.26
N THR A 55 2.84 -1.89 -6.82
CA THR A 55 4.27 -2.04 -6.62
C THR A 55 4.72 -1.09 -5.52
N ILE A 56 5.24 -1.64 -4.43
CA ILE A 56 5.72 -0.89 -3.27
C ILE A 56 7.21 -1.15 -3.01
N VAL A 57 7.82 -0.30 -2.18
CA VAL A 57 9.20 -0.47 -1.71
C VAL A 57 9.16 -0.92 -0.25
N VAL A 58 9.71 -2.09 0.02
CA VAL A 58 9.81 -2.64 1.36
C VAL A 58 11.26 -2.80 1.77
N CYS A 59 11.52 -2.86 3.07
CA CYS A 59 12.82 -3.19 3.59
C CYS A 59 12.68 -4.21 4.71
N ARG A 60 13.69 -5.06 4.84
CA ARG A 60 13.78 -6.07 5.90
C ARG A 60 14.74 -5.62 6.99
N GLU A 61 14.40 -5.94 8.23
CA GLU A 61 15.29 -5.79 9.39
C GLU A 61 16.25 -6.98 9.53
N ASP A 62 15.73 -8.20 9.37
CA ASP A 62 16.46 -9.46 9.50
C ASP A 62 16.61 -10.22 8.17
N GLU A 63 17.41 -11.28 8.16
CA GLU A 63 17.63 -12.08 6.94
C GLU A 63 16.47 -13.02 6.59
N ASP A 64 15.64 -13.33 7.58
CA ASP A 64 14.55 -14.31 7.50
C ASP A 64 13.22 -13.68 7.06
N TYR A 65 13.19 -12.36 6.84
CA TYR A 65 12.00 -11.57 6.48
C TYR A 65 10.88 -11.69 7.52
N THR A 66 11.23 -11.84 8.79
CA THR A 66 10.22 -11.85 9.87
C THR A 66 9.66 -10.47 10.12
N ASN A 67 10.48 -9.44 9.93
CA ASN A 67 10.09 -8.04 10.01
C ASN A 67 10.35 -7.32 8.68
N VAL A 68 9.28 -7.15 7.90
CA VAL A 68 9.29 -6.39 6.64
C VAL A 68 8.49 -5.11 6.80
N PHE A 69 9.15 -3.97 6.67
CA PHE A 69 8.50 -2.66 6.74
C PHE A 69 8.31 -2.07 5.36
N TRP A 70 7.13 -1.49 5.13
CA TRP A 70 6.86 -0.71 3.93
C TRP A 70 7.40 0.69 4.13
N ILE A 71 8.25 1.14 3.21
CA ILE A 71 8.70 2.52 3.15
C ILE A 71 7.59 3.30 2.46
N ASN A 72 6.71 3.86 3.30
CA ASN A 72 5.52 4.57 2.85
C ASN A 72 5.93 5.83 2.07
N THR A 73 5.52 5.92 0.81
CA THR A 73 5.92 7.00 -0.11
C THR A 73 4.86 8.08 -0.27
N THR A 74 3.63 7.88 0.22
CA THR A 74 2.52 8.81 -0.01
C THR A 74 1.46 8.68 1.08
N VAL A 75 1.28 9.73 1.86
CA VAL A 75 0.00 9.99 2.54
C VAL A 75 -0.88 10.71 1.51
N PRO A 76 -2.01 10.14 1.06
CA PRO A 76 -2.94 10.88 0.22
C PRO A 76 -3.34 12.19 0.92
N PRO A 77 -3.38 13.34 0.24
CA PRO A 77 -3.73 14.62 0.89
C PRO A 77 -5.13 14.55 1.48
N ASP A 78 -5.36 15.18 2.64
CA ASP A 78 -6.60 15.06 3.43
C ASP A 78 -7.91 15.17 2.60
N PRO A 79 -8.98 14.45 3.01
CA PRO A 79 -10.22 14.22 2.28
C PRO A 79 -10.92 15.48 1.69
N PRO A 80 -11.82 15.29 0.70
CA PRO A 80 -12.81 14.20 0.67
C PRO A 80 -12.42 13.05 -0.26
N TYR A 81 -11.96 11.93 0.30
CA TYR A 81 -11.96 10.64 -0.38
C TYR A 81 -13.13 9.80 0.10
N THR A 82 -14.01 9.44 -0.82
CA THR A 82 -14.96 8.35 -0.65
C THR A 82 -14.25 7.05 -1.03
N PHE A 83 -13.77 6.31 -0.04
CA PHE A 83 -13.33 4.93 -0.27
C PHE A 83 -14.58 4.10 -0.60
N VAL A 84 -14.83 3.83 -1.88
CA VAL A 84 -15.92 2.96 -2.33
C VAL A 84 -15.50 1.52 -2.10
N ASP A 85 -15.92 0.95 -0.97
CA ASP A 85 -15.58 -0.39 -0.52
C ASP A 85 -16.43 -1.45 -1.26
N THR A 86 -16.23 -1.62 -2.57
CA THR A 86 -16.90 -2.68 -3.34
C THR A 86 -15.87 -3.73 -3.79
N PRO A 87 -15.95 -4.97 -3.27
CA PRO A 87 -15.05 -6.05 -3.68
C PRO A 87 -15.08 -6.25 -5.20
N GLY A 88 -13.94 -6.02 -5.86
CA GLY A 88 -13.79 -6.16 -7.31
C GLY A 88 -14.08 -4.92 -8.17
N VAL A 89 -14.34 -3.76 -7.57
CA VAL A 89 -14.48 -2.47 -8.28
C VAL A 89 -13.28 -1.54 -8.05
N ASP A 90 -12.31 -1.95 -7.24
CA ASP A 90 -11.02 -1.27 -7.01
C ASP A 90 -10.08 -1.39 -8.23
N GLY A 91 -10.61 -1.14 -9.42
CA GLY A 91 -9.88 -1.15 -10.69
C GLY A 91 -9.30 0.22 -11.06
N ASP A 92 -9.57 1.28 -10.30
CA ASP A 92 -9.01 2.59 -10.61
C ASP A 92 -8.85 3.50 -9.38
N LYS A 93 -7.69 3.39 -8.71
CA LYS A 93 -7.19 4.43 -7.79
C LYS A 93 -6.21 5.38 -8.49
N THR A 94 -6.17 5.42 -9.83
CA THR A 94 -5.36 6.38 -10.59
C THR A 94 -5.91 7.81 -10.54
N ALA A 95 -7.12 8.01 -10.01
CA ALA A 95 -7.75 9.31 -9.85
C ALA A 95 -6.95 10.32 -9.00
N HIS A 96 -5.93 9.87 -8.24
CA HIS A 96 -5.03 10.79 -7.52
C HIS A 96 -3.92 11.42 -8.40
N PHE A 97 -3.74 10.97 -9.65
CA PHE A 97 -2.74 11.53 -10.59
C PHE A 97 -3.37 12.42 -11.68
N GLY A 98 -4.64 12.82 -11.52
CA GLY A 98 -5.45 13.38 -12.60
C GLY A 98 -5.68 14.89 -12.65
N THR A 99 -5.27 15.69 -11.67
CA THR A 99 -5.40 17.16 -11.78
C THR A 99 -4.11 17.76 -12.35
N MET A 100 -3.82 17.41 -13.61
CA MET A 100 -2.87 18.16 -14.41
C MET A 100 -3.38 19.61 -14.50
N LEU A 101 -2.57 20.50 -13.96
CA LEU A 101 -2.61 21.96 -14.08
C LEU A 101 -3.39 22.41 -15.33
N GLN A 102 -4.60 22.95 -15.16
CA GLN A 102 -5.26 23.70 -16.21
C GLN A 102 -4.46 25.00 -16.36
N VAL A 103 -3.53 25.04 -17.31
CA VAL A 103 -2.91 26.28 -17.76
C VAL A 103 -4.01 27.08 -18.43
N GLU A 104 -4.51 28.10 -17.73
CA GLU A 104 -5.36 29.11 -18.35
C GLU A 104 -4.54 29.80 -19.45
N THR A 105 -5.13 29.85 -20.65
CA THR A 105 -4.59 30.57 -21.82
C THR A 105 -5.31 31.90 -21.97
#